data_AF-A0A7J8IDP3-F1
#
_entry.id   AF-A0A7J8IDP3-F1
#
_cell.length_a   1.000
_cell.length_b   1.000
_cell.length_c   1.000
_cell.angle_alpha   90.00
_cell.angle_beta   90.00
_cell.angle_gamma   90.00
#
_symmetry.space_group_name_H-M   'P 1'
#
loop_
_entity.id
_entity.type
_entity.pdbx_description
1 polymer ?
#
loop_
_entity_poly.entity_id
_entity_poly.type
_entity_poly.pdbx_seq_one_letter_code
_entity_poly.pdbx_strand_id
1 'polypeptide(L)'
;MPHSSLHPSIPRPRSHGAKKAAFVLLSACLVAFWGLSEPPDRILQWLVLHQASLQLGLLFKRVCNLVEELCHVHSRYQGSYWRAVQACLGCPIRFVTLLLLSCFYYIFFPNISGLPFTWLLPLLGLSEALSILLNFQVPAPAEVSTVCEQNNFNVAHGLAWSFYIGYLKLILPGGRLCSGVRYPLADPVCHVT
;
A
#
# COMPACT_ATOMS: atom_id res chain seq x y z
N MET A 1 13.19 -23.16 -6.87
CA MET A 1 12.47 -23.76 -8.01
C MET A 1 13.36 -23.63 -9.24
N PRO A 2 13.55 -24.69 -10.05
CA PRO A 2 14.35 -24.60 -11.26
C PRO A 2 13.59 -23.78 -12.30
N HIS A 3 14.25 -22.78 -12.87
CA HIS A 3 13.64 -21.84 -13.80
C HIS A 3 13.45 -22.49 -15.18
N SER A 4 12.21 -22.64 -15.65
CA SER A 4 11.94 -22.99 -17.05
C SER A 4 12.09 -21.75 -17.93
N SER A 5 13.13 -21.72 -18.76
CA SER A 5 13.29 -20.69 -19.79
C SER A 5 12.40 -21.05 -20.99
N LEU A 6 11.10 -20.81 -20.87
CA LEU A 6 10.14 -21.04 -21.96
C LEU A 6 10.41 -20.13 -23.16
N HIS A 7 10.65 -18.83 -22.95
CA HIS A 7 10.95 -17.88 -24.02
C HIS A 7 11.69 -16.64 -23.47
N PRO A 8 12.71 -16.09 -24.17
CA PRO A 8 13.52 -14.98 -23.67
C PRO A 8 12.75 -13.65 -23.48
N SER A 9 11.62 -13.47 -24.15
CA SER A 9 10.78 -12.27 -23.95
C SER A 9 9.86 -12.33 -22.74
N ILE A 10 9.75 -13.48 -22.05
CA ILE A 10 8.92 -13.61 -20.85
C ILE A 10 9.70 -12.98 -19.68
N PRO A 11 9.15 -11.94 -19.04
CA PRO A 11 9.83 -11.26 -17.95
C PRO A 11 10.00 -12.22 -16.77
N ARG A 12 11.18 -12.16 -16.14
CA ARG A 12 11.48 -12.93 -14.94
C ARG A 12 10.81 -12.28 -13.72
N PRO A 13 10.44 -13.08 -12.70
CA PRO A 13 9.93 -12.53 -11.45
C PRO A 13 10.96 -11.57 -10.84
N ARG A 14 10.50 -10.42 -10.36
CA ARG A 14 11.36 -9.42 -9.75
C ARG A 14 12.03 -9.99 -8.50
N SER A 15 13.34 -9.77 -8.41
CA SER A 15 14.18 -10.30 -7.32
C SER A 15 14.51 -9.23 -6.28
N HIS A 16 15.31 -9.59 -5.27
CA HIS A 16 15.77 -8.69 -4.21
C HIS A 16 16.85 -7.67 -4.65
N GLY A 17 17.01 -7.39 -5.94
CA GLY A 17 18.04 -6.48 -6.46
C GLY A 17 18.01 -5.09 -5.82
N ALA A 18 16.83 -4.49 -5.68
CA ALA A 18 16.68 -3.17 -5.06
C ALA A 18 17.15 -3.13 -3.60
N LYS A 19 16.86 -4.18 -2.80
CA LYS A 19 17.31 -4.27 -1.40
C LYS A 19 18.83 -4.38 -1.29
N LYS A 20 19.46 -5.12 -2.20
CA LYS A 20 20.93 -5.24 -2.26
C LYS A 20 21.57 -3.89 -2.62
N ALA A 21 21.05 -3.21 -3.63
CA ALA A 21 21.54 -1.89 -4.03
C ALA A 21 21.39 -0.86 -2.90
N ALA A 22 20.24 -0.84 -2.20
CA ALA A 22 20.03 0.03 -1.04
C ALA A 22 21.03 -0.24 0.10
N PHE A 23 21.35 -1.52 0.36
CA PHE A 23 22.34 -1.89 1.37
C PHE A 23 23.77 -1.43 0.99
N VAL A 24 24.14 -1.57 -0.28
CA VAL A 24 25.42 -1.07 -0.80
C VAL A 24 25.50 0.46 -0.69
N LEU A 25 24.43 1.16 -1.03
CA LEU A 25 24.38 2.62 -0.89
C LEU A 25 24.48 3.05 0.58
N LEU A 26 23.76 2.38 1.48
CA LEU A 26 23.79 2.68 2.91
C LEU A 26 25.18 2.47 3.51
N SER A 27 25.86 1.38 3.14
CA SER A 27 27.24 1.13 3.57
C SER A 27 28.22 2.17 3.02
N ALA A 28 28.07 2.60 1.77
CA ALA A 28 28.88 3.69 1.21
C ALA A 28 28.68 5.02 1.95
N CYS A 29 27.42 5.37 2.28
CA CYS A 29 27.12 6.58 3.06
C CYS A 29 27.75 6.52 4.46
N LEU A 30 27.70 5.37 5.14
CA LEU A 30 28.33 5.20 6.46
C LEU A 30 29.84 5.40 6.42
N VAL A 31 30.52 4.88 5.39
CA VAL A 31 31.97 5.10 5.19
C VAL A 31 32.27 6.58 4.96
N ALA A 32 31.45 7.28 4.16
CA ALA A 32 31.59 8.71 3.96
C ALA A 32 31.42 9.50 5.26
N PHE A 33 30.39 9.19 6.06
CA PHE A 33 30.19 9.82 7.37
C PHE A 33 31.36 9.58 8.33
N TRP A 34 31.95 8.38 8.32
CA TRP A 34 33.15 8.09 9.12
C TRP A 34 34.33 8.99 8.74
N GLY A 35 34.49 9.30 7.44
CA GLY A 35 35.54 10.19 6.95
C GLY A 35 35.37 11.66 7.33
N LEU A 36 34.14 12.12 7.63
CA LEU A 36 33.85 13.52 7.97
C LEU A 36 34.12 13.87 9.45
N SER A 37 34.40 12.90 10.32
CA SER A 37 34.78 13.09 11.75
C SER A 37 33.83 13.98 12.59
N GLU A 38 32.55 14.04 12.23
CA GLU A 38 31.50 14.63 13.06
C GLU A 38 31.14 13.71 14.25
N PRO A 39 30.76 14.26 15.42
CA PRO A 39 30.42 13.46 16.58
C PRO A 39 29.16 12.60 16.32
N PRO A 40 29.22 11.28 16.61
CA PRO A 40 28.16 10.34 16.23
C PRO A 40 26.81 10.63 16.90
N ASP A 41 26.82 11.20 18.10
CA ASP A 41 25.61 11.50 18.87
C ASP A 41 24.72 12.52 18.16
N ARG A 42 25.32 13.54 17.51
CA ARG A 42 24.56 14.55 16.77
C ARG A 42 23.93 13.97 15.52
N ILE A 43 24.69 13.17 14.76
CA ILE A 43 24.18 12.52 13.54
C ILE A 43 23.02 11.59 13.89
N LEU A 44 23.17 10.79 14.95
CA LEU A 44 22.14 9.87 15.41
C LEU A 44 20.88 10.62 15.82
N GLN A 45 21.01 11.74 16.52
CA GLN A 45 19.88 12.59 16.88
C GLN A 45 19.11 13.11 15.66
N TRP A 46 19.81 13.68 14.68
CA TRP A 46 19.19 14.18 13.45
C TRP A 46 18.52 13.07 12.67
N LEU A 47 19.16 11.91 12.57
CA LEU A 47 18.61 10.75 11.89
C LEU A 47 17.33 10.24 12.57
N VAL A 48 17.33 10.16 13.90
CA VAL A 48 16.15 9.72 14.68
C VAL A 48 15.00 10.71 14.51
N LEU A 49 15.25 12.01 14.61
CA LEU A 49 14.23 13.04 14.43
C LEU A 49 13.67 13.06 12.99
N HIS A 50 14.55 12.95 11.99
CA HIS A 50 14.14 12.86 10.59
C HIS A 50 13.33 11.59 10.31
N GLN A 51 13.75 10.45 10.86
CA GLN A 51 13.00 9.21 10.72
C GLN A 51 11.63 9.32 11.41
N ALA A 52 11.55 9.97 12.58
CA ALA A 52 10.31 10.17 13.30
C ALA A 52 9.33 11.08 12.54
N SER A 53 9.81 12.15 11.91
CA SER A 53 8.97 13.02 11.09
C SER A 53 8.39 12.28 9.88
N LEU A 54 9.20 11.45 9.21
CA LEU A 54 8.74 10.57 8.13
C LEU A 54 7.66 9.58 8.61
N GLN A 55 7.85 8.94 9.77
CA GLN A 55 6.84 8.02 10.31
C GLN A 55 5.55 8.77 10.68
N LEU A 56 5.65 9.97 11.23
CA LEU A 56 4.50 10.78 11.60
C LEU A 56 3.72 11.25 10.37
N GLY A 57 4.41 11.58 9.27
CA GLY A 57 3.76 11.89 7.99
C GLY A 57 3.01 10.70 7.38
N LEU A 58 3.61 9.51 7.42
CA LEU A 58 2.94 8.27 7.03
C LEU A 58 1.70 7.97 7.89
N LEU A 59 1.76 8.24 9.19
CA LEU A 59 0.59 8.12 10.07
C LEU A 59 -0.51 9.12 9.69
N PHE A 60 -0.16 10.38 9.43
CA PHE A 60 -1.11 11.40 9.01
C PHE A 60 -1.86 10.97 7.74
N LYS A 61 -1.12 10.51 6.72
CA LYS A 61 -1.72 9.96 5.51
C LYS A 61 -2.67 8.78 5.79
N ARG A 62 -2.26 7.84 6.64
CA ARG A 62 -3.11 6.68 7.00
C ARG A 62 -4.37 7.11 7.72
N VAL A 63 -4.31 8.15 8.55
CA VAL A 63 -5.48 8.73 9.19
C VAL A 63 -6.39 9.40 8.15
N CYS A 64 -5.86 10.15 7.20
CA CYS A 64 -6.65 10.70 6.08
C CYS A 64 -7.36 9.60 5.28
N ASN A 65 -6.65 8.52 4.93
CA ASN A 65 -7.24 7.38 4.23
C ASN A 65 -8.27 6.63 5.10
N LEU A 66 -8.04 6.56 6.41
CA LEU A 66 -9.00 5.96 7.34
C LEU A 66 -10.30 6.76 7.37
N VAL A 67 -10.24 8.10 7.33
CA VAL A 67 -11.45 8.94 7.26
C VAL A 67 -12.28 8.60 6.02
N GLU A 68 -11.63 8.39 4.88
CA GLU A 68 -12.32 7.95 3.65
C GLU A 68 -12.90 6.53 3.79
N GLU A 69 -12.13 5.59 4.34
CA GLU A 69 -12.59 4.20 4.54
C GLU A 69 -13.69 4.05 5.61
N LEU A 70 -13.80 5.00 6.56
CA LEU A 70 -14.85 5.00 7.58
C LEU A 70 -16.25 5.11 6.96
N CYS A 71 -16.40 5.82 5.83
CA CYS A 71 -17.66 5.90 5.08
C CYS A 71 -18.07 4.55 4.45
N HIS A 72 -17.13 3.61 4.31
CA HIS A 72 -17.33 2.32 3.67
C HIS A 72 -17.27 1.14 4.66
N VAL A 73 -17.36 1.40 5.97
CA VAL A 73 -17.31 0.36 7.02
C VAL A 73 -18.40 -0.70 6.85
N HIS A 74 -19.62 -0.29 6.50
CA HIS A 74 -20.73 -1.24 6.37
C HIS A 74 -20.58 -2.14 5.13
N SER A 75 -20.19 -1.57 3.98
CA SER A 75 -20.07 -2.31 2.72
C SER A 75 -18.79 -3.15 2.61
N ARG A 76 -17.65 -2.65 3.10
CA ARG A 76 -16.34 -3.30 2.94
C ARG A 76 -15.87 -4.08 4.17
N TYR A 77 -16.20 -3.63 5.38
CA TYR A 77 -15.70 -4.23 6.63
C TYR A 77 -16.79 -4.88 7.49
N GLN A 78 -17.98 -5.12 6.92
CA GLN A 78 -19.12 -5.79 7.58
C GLN A 78 -19.54 -5.08 8.89
N GLY A 79 -19.44 -3.75 8.94
CA GLY A 79 -19.80 -2.96 10.13
C GLY A 79 -18.72 -2.93 11.23
N SER A 80 -17.58 -3.59 11.04
CA SER A 80 -16.52 -3.64 12.06
C SER A 80 -15.51 -2.49 11.92
N TYR A 81 -15.58 -1.53 12.83
CA TYR A 81 -14.64 -0.39 12.89
C TYR A 81 -13.20 -0.84 13.15
N TRP A 82 -12.99 -1.82 14.03
CA TRP A 82 -11.65 -2.31 14.34
C TRP A 82 -10.95 -2.92 13.10
N ARG A 83 -11.70 -3.64 12.25
CA ARG A 83 -11.17 -4.18 11.00
C ARG A 83 -10.76 -3.08 10.02
N ALA A 84 -11.53 -2.00 9.91
CA ALA A 84 -11.20 -0.85 9.07
C ALA A 84 -9.94 -0.13 9.57
N VAL A 85 -9.85 0.11 10.88
CA VAL A 85 -8.67 0.70 11.54
C VAL A 85 -7.44 -0.18 11.31
N GLN A 86 -7.55 -1.49 11.52
CA GLN A 86 -6.45 -2.43 11.32
C GLN A 86 -6.02 -2.54 9.86
N ALA A 87 -6.95 -2.45 8.91
CA ALA A 87 -6.64 -2.45 7.47
C ALA A 87 -5.88 -1.17 7.05
N CYS A 88 -6.25 0.00 7.58
CA CYS A 88 -5.62 1.27 7.21
C CYS A 88 -4.29 1.52 7.94
N LEU A 89 -4.22 1.24 9.24
CA LEU A 89 -3.05 1.49 10.08
C LEU A 89 -2.06 0.32 10.08
N GLY A 90 -2.49 -0.88 9.66
CA GLY A 90 -1.68 -2.09 9.67
C GLY A 90 -1.29 -2.49 11.10
N CYS A 91 0.01 -2.70 11.34
CA CYS A 91 0.54 -2.96 12.68
C CYS A 91 0.93 -1.63 13.37
N PRO A 92 0.08 -1.03 14.23
CA PRO A 92 0.38 0.26 14.87
C PRO A 92 1.59 0.17 15.81
N ILE A 93 1.91 -1.03 16.32
CA ILE A 93 3.00 -1.26 17.26
C ILE A 93 4.35 -0.78 16.72
N ARG A 94 4.64 -0.98 15.43
CA ARG A 94 5.90 -0.50 14.82
C ARG A 94 6.02 1.02 14.81
N PHE A 95 4.91 1.71 14.57
CA PHE A 95 4.88 3.17 14.57
C PHE A 95 5.00 3.72 15.99
N VAL A 96 4.23 3.15 16.93
CA VAL A 96 4.27 3.55 18.34
C VAL A 96 5.66 3.34 18.94
N THR A 97 6.30 2.20 18.66
CA THR A 97 7.66 1.91 19.16
C THR A 97 8.70 2.89 18.59
N LEU A 98 8.67 3.19 17.29
CA LEU A 98 9.56 4.17 16.67
C LEU A 98 9.32 5.60 17.21
N LEU A 99 8.06 5.99 17.41
CA LEU A 99 7.70 7.29 17.96
C LEU A 99 8.17 7.44 19.42
N LEU A 100 7.96 6.41 20.24
CA LEU A 100 8.42 6.38 21.63
C LEU A 100 9.94 6.44 21.72
N LEU A 101 10.65 5.69 20.87
CA LEU A 101 12.11 5.72 20.80
C LEU A 101 12.62 7.12 20.42
N SER A 102 11.97 7.78 19.46
CA SER A 102 12.31 9.17 19.10
C SER A 102 12.04 10.16 20.22
N CYS A 103 10.92 10.00 20.94
CA CYS A 103 10.57 10.86 22.07
C CYS A 103 11.57 10.69 23.21
N PHE A 104 11.95 9.44 23.52
CA PHE A 104 13.01 9.12 24.47
C PHE A 104 14.32 9.81 24.07
N TYR A 105 14.77 9.66 22.82
CA TYR A 105 16.03 10.25 22.37
C TYR A 105 16.00 11.79 22.43
N TYR A 106 14.86 12.41 22.11
CA TYR A 106 14.68 13.86 22.21
C TYR A 106 14.73 14.38 23.67
N ILE A 107 14.10 13.67 24.61
CA ILE A 107 14.06 14.07 26.03
C ILE A 107 15.43 13.88 26.71
N PHE A 108 16.11 12.76 26.43
CA PHE A 108 17.37 12.41 27.09
C PHE A 108 18.61 13.06 26.47
N PHE A 109 18.56 13.43 25.18
CA PHE A 109 19.64 14.12 24.48
C PHE A 109 19.16 15.48 23.93
N PRO A 110 18.86 16.47 24.78
CA PRO A 110 18.45 17.79 24.31
C PRO A 110 19.61 18.45 23.56
N ASN A 111 19.41 18.86 22.29
CA ASN A 111 20.44 19.58 21.53
C ASN A 111 19.88 20.83 20.82
N ILE A 112 20.36 21.99 21.31
CA ILE A 112 20.73 23.30 20.74
C ILE A 112 19.84 24.01 19.70
N SER A 113 18.98 23.36 18.91
CA SER A 113 18.35 24.06 17.76
C SER A 113 17.30 25.12 18.12
N GLY A 114 16.90 25.25 19.39
CA GLY A 114 16.03 26.33 19.90
C GLY A 114 14.61 26.38 19.31
N LEU A 115 14.33 25.60 18.26
CA LEU A 115 13.03 25.53 17.61
C LEU A 115 12.08 24.72 18.49
N PRO A 116 11.01 25.32 19.03
CA PRO A 116 10.11 24.61 19.92
C PRO A 116 9.40 23.49 19.15
N PHE A 117 9.25 22.34 19.79
CA PHE A 117 8.44 21.22 19.28
C PHE A 117 7.02 21.65 18.88
N THR A 118 6.50 22.71 19.52
CA THR A 118 5.19 23.31 19.21
C THR A 118 5.08 23.85 17.78
N TRP A 119 6.19 24.24 17.14
CA TRP A 119 6.19 24.69 15.74
C TRP A 119 6.49 23.56 14.75
N LEU A 120 7.23 22.55 15.17
CA LEU A 120 7.60 21.39 14.35
C LEU A 120 6.38 20.56 13.94
N LEU A 121 5.44 20.30 14.85
CA LEU A 121 4.23 19.52 14.53
C LEU A 121 3.33 20.21 13.51
N PRO A 122 2.94 21.49 13.69
CA PRO A 122 2.12 22.20 12.71
C PRO A 122 2.80 22.29 11.34
N LEU A 123 4.11 22.54 11.31
CA LEU A 123 4.85 22.65 10.06
C LEU A 123 4.91 21.31 9.32
N LEU A 124 5.14 20.22 10.06
CA LEU A 124 5.09 18.87 9.51
C LEU A 124 3.69 18.53 8.99
N GLY A 125 2.64 18.80 9.78
CA GLY A 125 1.25 18.61 9.37
C GLY A 125 0.90 19.39 8.10
N LEU A 126 1.36 20.64 8.00
CA LEU A 126 1.19 21.46 6.80
C LEU A 126 1.91 20.86 5.59
N SER A 127 3.16 20.40 5.76
CA SER A 127 3.92 19.77 4.67
C SER A 127 3.28 18.48 4.16
N GLU A 128 2.71 17.68 5.05
CA GLU A 128 2.05 16.42 4.70
C GLU A 128 0.68 16.67 4.06
N ALA A 129 -0.09 17.63 4.59
CA ALA A 129 -1.33 18.07 3.96
C ALA A 129 -1.10 18.59 2.53
N LEU A 130 -0.07 19.41 2.32
CA LEU A 130 0.34 19.85 0.98
C LEU A 130 0.76 18.67 0.10
N SER A 131 1.51 17.72 0.65
CA SER A 131 1.96 16.54 -0.11
C SER A 131 0.80 15.65 -0.57
N ILE A 132 -0.24 15.55 0.25
CA ILE A 132 -1.49 14.84 -0.08
C ILE A 132 -2.28 15.63 -1.12
N LEU A 133 -2.47 16.94 -0.93
CA LEU A 133 -3.23 17.79 -1.86
C LEU A 133 -2.58 17.88 -3.25
N LEU A 134 -1.26 17.96 -3.32
CA LEU A 134 -0.50 17.99 -4.57
C LEU A 134 -0.27 16.59 -5.17
N ASN A 135 -0.75 15.54 -4.49
CA ASN A 135 -0.69 14.16 -4.94
C ASN A 135 0.74 13.67 -5.26
N PHE A 136 1.74 14.10 -4.47
CA PHE A 136 3.14 13.67 -4.65
C PHE A 136 3.37 12.18 -4.34
N GLN A 137 2.37 11.52 -3.77
CA GLN A 137 2.50 10.16 -3.26
C GLN A 137 1.84 9.10 -4.16
N VAL A 138 1.67 9.40 -5.45
CA VAL A 138 1.22 8.43 -6.44
C VAL A 138 2.32 7.39 -6.63
N PRO A 139 2.03 6.08 -6.42
CA PRO A 139 3.02 5.03 -6.61
C PRO A 139 3.46 4.99 -8.07
N ALA A 140 4.75 4.70 -8.30
CA ALA A 140 5.25 4.59 -9.65
C ALA A 140 4.58 3.38 -10.37
N PRO A 141 4.39 3.42 -11.69
CA PRO A 141 3.80 2.29 -12.44
C PRO A 141 4.53 0.97 -12.19
N ALA A 142 5.85 1.04 -11.98
CA ALA A 142 6.66 -0.12 -11.64
C ALA A 142 6.29 -0.71 -10.26
N GLU A 143 5.94 0.11 -9.27
CA GLU A 143 5.52 -0.37 -7.95
C GLU A 143 4.13 -0.99 -8.01
N VAL A 144 3.19 -0.35 -8.71
CA VAL A 144 1.84 -0.91 -8.93
C VAL A 144 1.93 -2.27 -9.61
N SER A 145 2.78 -2.42 -10.64
CA SER A 145 2.95 -3.71 -11.31
C SER A 145 3.52 -4.77 -10.35
N THR A 146 4.41 -4.42 -9.41
CA THR A 146 4.88 -5.39 -8.42
C THR A 146 3.77 -5.92 -7.53
N VAL A 147 2.85 -5.04 -7.10
CA VAL A 147 1.72 -5.43 -6.25
C VAL A 147 0.76 -6.33 -7.03
N CYS A 148 0.50 -6.00 -8.31
CA CYS A 148 -0.34 -6.81 -9.20
C CYS A 148 0.27 -8.18 -9.50
N GLU A 149 1.58 -8.25 -9.77
CA GLU A 149 2.31 -9.48 -10.04
C GLU A 149 2.41 -10.38 -8.80
N GLN A 150 2.70 -9.81 -7.62
CA GLN A 150 2.85 -10.59 -6.37
C GLN A 150 1.54 -11.21 -5.91
N ASN A 151 0.43 -10.50 -6.06
CA ASN A 151 -0.88 -10.94 -5.59
C ASN A 151 -1.78 -11.50 -6.70
N ASN A 152 -1.25 -11.65 -7.93
CA ASN A 152 -1.99 -12.14 -9.10
C ASN A 152 -3.31 -11.40 -9.36
N PHE A 153 -3.36 -10.08 -9.10
CA PHE A 153 -4.60 -9.30 -9.20
C PHE A 153 -5.16 -9.16 -10.62
N ASN A 154 -4.38 -9.52 -11.64
CA ASN A 154 -4.77 -9.43 -13.05
C ASN A 154 -5.81 -10.49 -13.48
N VAL A 155 -6.04 -11.53 -12.66
CA VAL A 155 -6.94 -12.64 -13.00
C VAL A 155 -8.40 -12.20 -13.12
N ALA A 156 -8.88 -11.37 -12.19
CA ALA A 156 -10.28 -10.95 -12.17
C ALA A 156 -10.67 -10.19 -13.44
N HIS A 157 -9.79 -9.30 -13.91
CA HIS A 157 -10.02 -8.56 -15.14
C HIS A 157 -10.01 -9.48 -16.38
N GLY A 158 -9.08 -10.44 -16.42
CA GLY A 158 -9.01 -11.43 -17.50
C GLY A 158 -10.27 -12.29 -17.60
N LEU A 159 -10.80 -12.74 -16.45
CA LEU A 159 -12.05 -13.51 -16.39
C LEU A 159 -13.26 -12.69 -16.82
N ALA A 160 -13.34 -11.42 -16.42
CA ALA A 160 -14.42 -10.53 -16.84
C ALA A 160 -14.41 -10.32 -18.37
N TRP A 161 -13.23 -10.11 -18.95
CA TRP A 161 -13.07 -9.97 -20.40
C TRP A 161 -13.38 -11.25 -21.17
N SER A 162 -12.92 -12.41 -20.66
CA SER A 162 -13.19 -13.69 -21.31
C SER A 162 -14.68 -14.02 -21.31
N PHE A 163 -15.39 -13.75 -20.22
CA PHE A 163 -16.84 -13.92 -20.16
C PHE A 163 -17.58 -12.93 -21.07
N TYR A 164 -17.15 -11.67 -21.09
CA TYR A 164 -17.75 -10.66 -21.96
C TYR A 164 -17.61 -11.02 -23.45
N ILE A 165 -16.41 -11.35 -23.91
CA ILE A 165 -16.16 -11.67 -25.32
C ILE A 165 -16.66 -13.08 -25.68
N GLY A 166 -16.39 -14.06 -24.83
CA GLY A 166 -16.64 -15.47 -25.09
C GLY A 166 -18.09 -15.91 -24.87
N TYR A 167 -18.91 -15.08 -24.21
CA TYR A 167 -20.31 -15.41 -23.97
C TYR A 167 -21.25 -14.24 -24.25
N LEU A 168 -21.13 -13.15 -23.48
CA LEU A 168 -22.10 -12.06 -23.52
C LEU A 168 -22.20 -11.42 -24.91
N LYS A 169 -21.06 -11.13 -25.55
CA LYS A 169 -21.00 -10.51 -26.87
C LYS A 169 -21.55 -11.41 -27.98
N LEU A 170 -21.57 -12.73 -27.79
CA LEU A 170 -22.11 -13.68 -28.77
C LEU A 170 -23.62 -13.86 -28.64
N ILE A 171 -24.14 -13.82 -27.40
CA ILE A 171 -25.56 -14.11 -27.12
C ILE A 171 -26.43 -12.84 -27.11
N LEU A 172 -25.87 -11.68 -26.77
CA LEU A 172 -26.58 -10.38 -26.73
C LEU A 172 -26.86 -9.66 -28.06
N PRO A 173 -26.23 -9.93 -29.23
CA PRO A 173 -26.54 -9.17 -30.45
C PRO A 173 -27.97 -9.41 -30.98
N GLY A 174 -28.69 -10.39 -30.45
CA GLY A 174 -30.10 -10.66 -30.74
C GLY A 174 -31.07 -9.93 -29.81
N GLY A 175 -30.84 -8.65 -29.50
CA GLY A 175 -31.71 -7.79 -28.66
C GLY A 175 -33.14 -7.56 -29.15
N ARG A 176 -33.71 -8.49 -29.91
CA ARG A 176 -35.14 -8.80 -29.85
C ARG A 176 -35.25 -10.13 -29.13
N LEU A 177 -35.76 -10.07 -27.90
CA LEU A 177 -36.50 -11.18 -27.31
C LEU A 177 -37.31 -11.84 -28.42
N CYS A 178 -36.96 -13.07 -28.79
CA CYS A 178 -37.94 -13.97 -29.37
C CYS A 178 -39.05 -14.08 -28.32
N SER A 179 -40.13 -13.31 -28.49
CA SER A 179 -41.41 -13.45 -27.76
C SER A 179 -42.10 -14.77 -28.10
N GLY A 180 -41.39 -15.91 -28.00
CA GLY A 180 -41.88 -17.16 -28.55
C GLY A 180 -41.07 -18.42 -28.24
N VAL A 181 -40.11 -18.42 -27.31
CA VAL A 181 -39.53 -19.69 -26.82
C VAL A 181 -40.12 -19.99 -25.45
N ARG A 182 -41.26 -20.69 -25.49
CA ARG A 182 -41.85 -21.40 -24.37
C ARG A 182 -40.86 -22.48 -23.97
N TYR A 183 -40.12 -22.30 -22.88
CA TYR A 183 -39.43 -23.42 -22.24
C TYR A 183 -40.52 -24.44 -21.85
N PRO A 184 -40.41 -25.73 -22.23
CA PRO A 184 -41.24 -26.72 -21.59
C PRO A 184 -40.81 -26.75 -20.13
N LEU A 185 -41.76 -26.43 -19.25
CA LEU A 185 -41.68 -26.80 -17.84
C LEU A 185 -41.25 -28.27 -17.78
N ALA A 186 -40.16 -28.54 -17.06
CA ALA A 186 -39.88 -29.88 -16.61
C ALA A 186 -41.09 -30.33 -15.77
N ASP A 187 -41.84 -31.29 -16.28
CA ASP A 187 -42.92 -31.95 -15.55
C ASP A 187 -42.36 -32.54 -14.24
N PRO A 188 -43.04 -32.34 -13.10
CA PRO A 188 -42.75 -33.13 -11.92
C PRO A 188 -43.32 -34.54 -12.18
N VAL A 189 -42.44 -35.50 -12.39
CA VAL A 189 -42.82 -36.91 -12.38
C VAL A 189 -43.23 -37.27 -10.95
N CYS A 190 -44.54 -37.23 -10.70
CA CYS A 190 -45.19 -37.96 -9.64
C CYS A 190 -45.04 -39.46 -9.94
N HIS A 191 -44.14 -40.15 -9.27
CA HIS A 191 -44.25 -41.60 -9.09
C HIS A 191 -44.67 -41.90 -7.66
N VAL A 192 -45.94 -42.30 -7.55
CA VAL A 192 -46.51 -43.08 -6.45
C VAL A 192 -45.99 -44.50 -6.59
N THR A 193 -45.28 -44.99 -5.57
CA THR A 193 -45.41 -46.33 -4.96
C THR A 193 -44.70 -46.31 -3.62
#